data_AF-A0A2S6SJK6-F1
#
_entry.id   AF-A0A2S6SJK6-F1
#
_cell.length_a   1.000
_cell.length_b   1.000
_cell.length_c   1.000
_cell.angle_alpha   90.00
_cell.angle_beta   90.00
_cell.angle_gamma   90.00
#
_symmetry.space_group_name_H-M   'P 1'
#
loop_
_entity.id
_entity.type
_entity.pdbx_description
1 polymer ?
#
loop_
_entity_poly.entity_id
_entity_poly.type
_entity_poly.pdbx_seq_one_letter_code
_entity_poly.pdbx_strand_id
1 'polypeptide(L)'
;MKDKNIGFIGLGNVGSKLANSLLISGYNLFIHDLEKKKGRKLLKNGATWKKEIKSLSEDCSVIITCLPSPKAVLEVIVGNHGLVQYIDKKHLWIEMSTTDENEMKKLAKIIELKGAEVLESPVTGGAHKSETGNIAIFAAGKRKSFARAFPILSEIGYEILYCGKIGNASTLKIATNYLASIHLLSLGEALMVCKKYGLDLKTAYQGIKISSGNSFVHETESKVILSGSYDVKFTMDLVCKDLSLFNQLTKKYNIPSKISPLLLKIFNEGKKKFGDREWSTKIVKLLEDECNTDLRSKGFPLELKDDEPRKKGIEIKF
;
A
#
# COMPACT_ATOMS: atom_id res chain seq x y z
N MET A 1 -6.25 -10.68 -25.11
CA MET A 1 -6.74 -10.42 -23.73
C MET A 1 -8.16 -9.89 -23.82
N LYS A 2 -9.11 -10.51 -23.11
CA LYS A 2 -10.54 -10.14 -23.14
C LYS A 2 -10.82 -8.82 -22.43
N ASP A 3 -10.07 -8.51 -21.38
CA ASP A 3 -10.18 -7.27 -20.59
C ASP A 3 -9.05 -6.29 -20.96
N LYS A 4 -9.23 -5.49 -22.01
CA LYS A 4 -8.26 -4.43 -22.42
C LYS A 4 -8.55 -3.05 -21.82
N ASN A 5 -9.81 -2.79 -21.46
CA ASN A 5 -10.26 -1.51 -20.94
C ASN A 5 -10.33 -1.60 -19.41
N ILE A 6 -9.52 -0.78 -18.74
CA ILE A 6 -9.38 -0.80 -17.28
C ILE A 6 -9.78 0.57 -16.72
N GLY A 7 -10.70 0.56 -15.77
CA GLY A 7 -11.00 1.69 -14.90
C GLY A 7 -10.03 1.72 -13.72
N PHE A 8 -9.46 2.87 -13.38
CA PHE A 8 -8.60 3.04 -12.20
C PHE A 8 -9.07 4.24 -11.37
N ILE A 9 -9.46 3.99 -10.13
CA ILE A 9 -10.01 4.98 -9.20
C ILE A 9 -9.04 5.15 -8.02
N GLY A 10 -8.48 6.35 -7.88
CA GLY A 10 -7.51 6.69 -6.84
C GLY A 10 -6.07 6.74 -7.37
N LEU A 11 -5.54 7.95 -7.53
CA LEU A 11 -4.27 8.25 -8.19
C LEU A 11 -3.25 8.85 -7.20
N GLY A 12 -3.25 8.34 -5.97
CA GLY A 12 -2.29 8.73 -4.93
C GLY A 12 -0.86 8.23 -5.20
N ASN A 13 -0.02 8.24 -4.16
CA ASN A 13 1.41 7.87 -4.25
C ASN A 13 1.66 6.49 -4.86
N VAL A 14 0.77 5.53 -4.58
CA VAL A 14 0.85 4.16 -5.11
C VAL A 14 -0.03 4.01 -6.35
N GLY A 15 -1.30 4.41 -6.27
CA GLY A 15 -2.28 4.20 -7.35
C GLY A 15 -1.85 4.81 -8.69
N SER A 16 -1.26 6.00 -8.70
CA SER A 16 -0.77 6.61 -9.95
C SER A 16 0.36 5.82 -10.62
N LYS A 17 1.22 5.16 -9.84
CA LYS A 17 2.34 4.34 -10.34
C LYS A 17 1.86 3.00 -10.88
N LEU A 18 0.91 2.36 -10.19
CA LEU A 18 0.24 1.14 -10.67
C LEU A 18 -0.53 1.40 -11.97
N ALA A 19 -1.29 2.50 -12.01
CA ALA A 19 -1.98 2.96 -13.22
C ALA A 19 -1.01 3.18 -14.39
N ASN A 20 0.14 3.80 -14.14
CA ASN A 20 1.17 4.01 -15.17
C ASN A 20 1.74 2.68 -15.69
N SER A 21 1.93 1.69 -14.81
CA SER A 21 2.38 0.35 -15.21
C SER A 21 1.41 -0.30 -16.20
N LEU A 22 0.10 -0.17 -15.98
CA LEU A 22 -0.93 -0.65 -16.93
C LEU A 22 -0.89 0.05 -18.29
N LEU A 23 -0.71 1.37 -18.30
CA LEU A 23 -0.57 2.15 -19.54
C LEU A 23 0.62 1.67 -20.37
N ILE A 24 1.79 1.52 -19.74
CA ILE A 24 3.01 1.06 -20.41
C ILE A 24 2.83 -0.36 -20.97
N SER A 25 2.01 -1.19 -20.31
CA SER A 25 1.68 -2.54 -20.76
C SER A 25 0.60 -2.59 -21.85
N GLY A 26 0.16 -1.44 -22.38
CA GLY A 26 -0.73 -1.35 -23.53
C GLY A 26 -2.23 -1.52 -23.21
N TYR A 27 -2.65 -1.32 -21.96
CA TYR A 27 -4.06 -1.28 -21.59
C TYR A 27 -4.67 0.10 -21.88
N ASN A 28 -5.95 0.11 -22.27
CA ASN A 28 -6.73 1.34 -22.37
C ASN A 28 -7.18 1.75 -20.97
N LEU A 29 -6.58 2.81 -20.43
CA LEU A 29 -6.81 3.22 -19.04
C LEU A 29 -7.79 4.40 -18.94
N PHE A 30 -8.87 4.20 -18.19
CA PHE A 30 -9.85 5.20 -17.80
C PHE A 30 -9.63 5.55 -16.34
N ILE A 31 -9.27 6.80 -16.05
CA ILE A 31 -8.82 7.19 -14.71
C ILE A 31 -9.80 8.17 -14.04
N HIS A 32 -9.95 8.02 -12.72
CA HIS A 32 -10.74 8.89 -11.88
C HIS A 32 -10.05 9.12 -10.53
N ASP A 33 -10.10 10.35 -10.03
CA ASP A 33 -9.69 10.76 -8.68
C ASP A 33 -10.47 12.03 -8.30
N LEU A 34 -10.63 12.30 -7.00
CA LEU A 34 -11.19 13.56 -6.51
C LEU A 34 -10.37 14.77 -6.96
N GLU A 35 -9.06 14.60 -7.11
CA GLU A 35 -8.13 15.65 -7.51
C GLU A 35 -7.58 15.41 -8.92
N LYS A 36 -8.20 16.02 -9.95
CA LYS A 36 -7.78 15.91 -11.36
C LYS A 36 -6.29 16.14 -11.61
N LYS A 37 -5.64 17.00 -10.81
CA LYS A 37 -4.20 17.28 -10.91
C LYS A 37 -3.33 16.02 -10.74
N LYS A 38 -3.77 15.01 -9.98
CA LYS A 38 -3.04 13.75 -9.78
C LYS A 38 -2.97 12.90 -11.06
N GLY A 39 -3.94 13.06 -11.96
CA GLY A 39 -3.96 12.35 -13.25
C GLY A 39 -3.08 12.97 -14.33
N ARG A 40 -2.47 14.16 -14.13
CA ARG A 40 -1.79 14.92 -15.20
C ARG A 40 -0.74 14.11 -15.97
N LYS A 41 0.11 13.34 -15.29
CA LYS A 41 1.15 12.51 -15.94
C LYS A 41 0.53 11.38 -16.76
N LEU A 42 -0.49 10.72 -16.21
CA LEU A 42 -1.20 9.62 -16.88
C LEU A 42 -1.94 10.11 -18.14
N LEU A 43 -2.58 11.28 -18.07
CA LEU A 43 -3.23 11.90 -19.24
C LEU A 43 -2.24 12.21 -20.36
N LYS A 44 -1.07 12.75 -20.02
CA LYS A 44 0.01 12.97 -21.00
C LYS A 44 0.50 11.65 -21.62
N ASN A 45 0.41 10.55 -20.88
CA ASN A 45 0.81 9.22 -21.33
C ASN A 45 -0.34 8.40 -21.98
N GLY A 46 -1.47 9.04 -22.31
CA GLY A 46 -2.56 8.41 -23.07
C GLY A 46 -3.72 7.83 -22.25
N ALA A 47 -3.77 8.04 -20.94
CA ALA A 47 -4.98 7.73 -20.17
C ALA A 47 -6.14 8.67 -20.52
N THR A 48 -7.36 8.19 -20.32
CA THR A 48 -8.59 8.98 -20.49
C THR A 48 -9.16 9.38 -19.13
N TRP A 49 -9.38 10.68 -18.89
CA TRP A 49 -10.04 11.16 -17.68
C TRP A 49 -11.54 10.86 -17.72
N LYS A 50 -12.09 10.29 -16.65
CA LYS A 50 -13.52 10.14 -16.45
C LYS A 50 -13.97 10.96 -15.25
N LYS A 51 -14.96 11.84 -15.47
CA LYS A 51 -15.47 12.74 -14.44
C LYS A 51 -16.31 11.99 -13.39
N GLU A 52 -16.96 10.91 -13.81
CA GLU A 52 -17.93 10.17 -12.98
C GLU A 52 -17.67 8.66 -13.06
N ILE A 53 -17.91 7.96 -11.94
CA ILE A 53 -17.78 6.50 -11.83
C ILE A 53 -18.69 5.79 -12.83
N LYS A 54 -19.89 6.33 -13.10
CA LYS A 54 -20.81 5.84 -14.14
C LYS A 54 -20.12 5.74 -15.51
N SER A 55 -19.63 6.87 -16.00
CA SER A 55 -18.97 6.97 -17.31
C SER A 55 -17.67 6.17 -17.42
N LEU A 56 -17.02 5.87 -16.28
CA LEU A 56 -15.86 4.99 -16.21
C LEU A 56 -16.28 3.53 -16.31
N SER A 57 -17.33 3.13 -15.58
CA SER A 57 -17.83 1.74 -15.56
C SER A 57 -18.42 1.32 -16.91
N GLU A 58 -19.08 2.24 -17.62
CA GLU A 58 -19.62 1.96 -18.96
C GLU A 58 -18.54 1.53 -19.96
N ASP A 59 -17.35 2.14 -19.89
CA ASP A 59 -16.25 2.00 -20.85
C ASP A 59 -15.28 0.84 -20.55
N CYS A 60 -15.37 0.22 -19.37
CA CYS A 60 -14.43 -0.81 -18.93
C CYS A 60 -15.14 -2.06 -18.38
N SER A 61 -14.39 -3.16 -18.29
CA SER A 61 -14.85 -4.42 -17.73
C SER A 61 -14.10 -4.80 -16.46
N VAL A 62 -13.01 -4.10 -16.14
CA VAL A 62 -12.26 -4.25 -14.89
C VAL A 62 -12.10 -2.87 -14.27
N ILE A 63 -12.47 -2.74 -13.00
CA ILE A 63 -12.30 -1.52 -12.21
C ILE A 63 -11.35 -1.81 -11.06
N ILE A 64 -10.31 -1.01 -10.92
CA ILE A 64 -9.33 -1.07 -9.84
C ILE A 64 -9.51 0.13 -8.93
N THR A 65 -9.54 -0.08 -7.62
CA THR A 65 -9.56 0.99 -6.61
C THR A 65 -8.27 0.96 -5.79
N CYS A 66 -7.69 2.13 -5.53
CA CYS A 66 -6.53 2.31 -4.65
C CYS A 66 -6.68 3.60 -3.84
N LEU A 67 -7.33 3.48 -2.68
CA LEU A 67 -7.91 4.56 -1.90
C LEU A 67 -7.30 4.64 -0.49
N PRO A 68 -7.34 5.82 0.16
CA PRO A 68 -6.61 6.05 1.41
C PRO A 68 -7.25 5.40 2.64
N SER A 69 -8.54 5.06 2.62
CA SER A 69 -9.24 4.57 3.81
C SER A 69 -10.46 3.69 3.49
N PRO A 70 -10.90 2.83 4.45
CA PRO A 70 -12.16 2.09 4.34
C PRO A 70 -13.36 2.99 4.04
N LYS A 71 -13.41 4.20 4.62
CA LYS A 71 -14.47 5.19 4.35
C LYS A 71 -14.47 5.63 2.89
N ALA A 72 -13.30 5.87 2.30
CA ALA A 72 -13.19 6.24 0.89
C ALA A 72 -13.61 5.08 -0.03
N VAL A 73 -13.25 3.85 0.32
CA VAL A 73 -13.71 2.64 -0.39
C VAL A 73 -15.24 2.55 -0.33
N LEU A 74 -15.82 2.67 0.87
CA LEU A 74 -17.27 2.64 1.05
C LEU A 74 -17.98 3.67 0.16
N GLU A 75 -17.51 4.91 0.16
CA GLU A 75 -18.10 5.98 -0.67
C GLU A 75 -18.03 5.65 -2.17
N VAL A 76 -16.87 5.21 -2.66
CA VAL A 76 -16.69 4.86 -4.08
C VAL A 76 -17.53 3.65 -4.48
N ILE A 77 -17.80 2.72 -3.56
CA ILE A 77 -18.50 1.48 -3.88
C ILE A 77 -20.01 1.58 -3.70
N VAL A 78 -20.50 2.13 -2.59
CA VAL A 78 -21.93 2.15 -2.23
C VAL A 78 -22.49 3.54 -1.99
N GLY A 79 -21.71 4.61 -2.17
CA GLY A 79 -22.19 5.99 -2.06
C GLY A 79 -23.28 6.33 -3.09
N ASN A 80 -23.76 7.57 -3.04
CA ASN A 80 -24.86 8.04 -3.90
C ASN A 80 -24.58 7.92 -5.41
N HIS A 81 -23.31 7.88 -5.80
CA HIS A 81 -22.85 7.60 -7.16
C HIS A 81 -21.82 6.47 -7.18
N GLY A 82 -21.99 5.52 -6.26
CA GLY A 82 -21.08 4.40 -6.05
C GLY A 82 -21.13 3.37 -7.16
N LEU A 83 -20.02 2.64 -7.29
CA LEU A 83 -19.79 1.63 -8.33
C LEU A 83 -20.92 0.60 -8.43
N VAL A 84 -21.54 0.21 -7.31
CA VAL A 84 -22.62 -0.77 -7.24
C VAL A 84 -23.82 -0.44 -8.16
N GLN A 85 -24.01 0.83 -8.51
CA GLN A 85 -25.12 1.26 -9.37
C GLN A 85 -24.85 1.06 -10.87
N TYR A 86 -23.59 0.89 -11.26
CA TYR A 86 -23.15 0.96 -12.66
C TYR A 86 -22.44 -0.31 -13.13
N ILE A 87 -22.52 -1.38 -12.34
CA ILE A 87 -21.88 -2.67 -12.63
C ILE A 87 -22.89 -3.80 -12.79
N ASP A 88 -22.42 -4.86 -13.43
CA ASP A 88 -23.16 -6.06 -13.80
C ASP A 88 -22.18 -7.24 -13.98
N LYS A 89 -22.67 -8.36 -14.54
CA LYS A 89 -21.89 -9.57 -14.84
C LYS A 89 -20.66 -9.40 -15.74
N LYS A 90 -20.53 -8.30 -16.50
CA LYS A 90 -19.34 -8.05 -17.32
C LYS A 90 -18.16 -7.58 -16.47
N HIS A 91 -18.42 -7.05 -15.29
CA HIS A 91 -17.42 -6.34 -14.49
C HIS A 91 -16.63 -7.26 -13.53
N LEU A 92 -15.39 -6.87 -13.28
CA LEU A 92 -14.55 -7.36 -12.20
C LEU A 92 -14.04 -6.14 -11.40
N TRP A 93 -14.29 -6.13 -10.11
CA TRP A 93 -13.72 -5.14 -9.19
C TRP A 93 -12.48 -5.71 -8.49
N ILE A 94 -11.36 -4.99 -8.58
CA ILE A 94 -10.10 -5.29 -7.90
C ILE A 94 -9.84 -4.20 -6.86
N GLU A 95 -9.93 -4.54 -5.58
CA GLU A 95 -9.72 -3.61 -4.48
C GLU A 95 -8.27 -3.69 -3.95
N MET A 96 -7.45 -2.67 -4.19
CA MET A 96 -6.03 -2.63 -3.79
C MET A 96 -5.75 -1.78 -2.54
N SER A 97 -6.76 -1.14 -1.99
CA SER A 97 -6.67 -0.36 -0.75
C SER A 97 -6.48 -1.29 0.45
N THR A 98 -5.92 -0.73 1.53
CA THR A 98 -5.88 -1.44 2.81
C THR A 98 -7.16 -1.16 3.59
N THR A 99 -8.03 -2.18 3.67
CA THR A 99 -9.32 -2.16 4.39
C THR A 99 -9.37 -3.30 5.43
N ASP A 100 -10.40 -3.31 6.30
CA ASP A 100 -10.66 -4.46 7.17
C ASP A 100 -11.41 -5.58 6.44
N GLU A 101 -11.27 -6.79 6.95
CA GLU A 101 -11.78 -8.02 6.37
C GLU A 101 -13.30 -8.15 6.46
N ASN A 102 -13.94 -7.52 7.46
CA ASN A 102 -15.40 -7.53 7.56
C ASN A 102 -16.00 -6.66 6.48
N GLU A 103 -15.49 -5.44 6.32
CA GLU A 103 -15.97 -4.50 5.32
C GLU A 103 -15.74 -5.02 3.91
N MET A 104 -14.56 -5.59 3.64
CA MET A 104 -14.29 -6.23 2.35
C MET A 104 -15.28 -7.36 2.02
N LYS A 105 -15.62 -8.21 3.00
CA LYS A 105 -16.63 -9.28 2.82
C LYS A 105 -18.02 -8.73 2.53
N LYS A 106 -18.43 -7.66 3.23
CA LYS A 106 -19.73 -7.01 2.99
C LYS A 106 -19.80 -6.40 1.59
N LEU A 107 -18.79 -5.62 1.21
CA LEU A 107 -18.72 -4.98 -0.10
C LEU A 107 -18.65 -6.02 -1.22
N ALA A 108 -17.86 -7.08 -1.03
CA ALA A 108 -17.81 -8.18 -1.99
C ALA A 108 -19.20 -8.79 -2.22
N LYS A 109 -19.96 -9.08 -1.14
CA LYS A 109 -21.33 -9.60 -1.26
C LYS A 109 -22.26 -8.64 -2.01
N ILE A 110 -22.17 -7.34 -1.73
CA ILE A 110 -22.98 -6.31 -2.40
C ILE A 110 -22.69 -6.27 -3.91
N ILE A 111 -21.42 -6.34 -4.29
CA ILE A 111 -20.98 -6.34 -5.69
C ILE A 111 -21.40 -7.64 -6.38
N GLU A 112 -21.25 -8.79 -5.71
CA GLU A 112 -21.66 -10.09 -6.24
C GLU A 112 -23.17 -10.19 -6.47
N LEU A 113 -24.00 -9.50 -5.66
CA LEU A 113 -25.45 -9.40 -5.88
C LEU A 113 -25.81 -8.66 -7.19
N LYS A 114 -24.90 -7.85 -7.74
CA LYS A 114 -25.03 -7.27 -9.09
C LYS A 114 -24.54 -8.20 -10.19
N GLY A 115 -24.02 -9.37 -9.83
CA GLY A 115 -23.45 -10.36 -10.74
C GLY A 115 -21.99 -10.12 -11.11
N ALA A 116 -21.38 -9.03 -10.64
CA ALA A 116 -19.98 -8.70 -10.90
C ALA A 116 -19.02 -9.59 -10.08
N GLU A 117 -17.81 -9.77 -10.60
CA GLU A 117 -16.73 -10.49 -9.90
C GLU A 117 -15.95 -9.56 -8.96
N VAL A 118 -15.35 -10.13 -7.91
CA VAL A 118 -14.61 -9.37 -6.90
C VAL A 118 -13.28 -10.06 -6.58
N LEU A 119 -12.23 -9.25 -6.45
CA LEU A 119 -10.93 -9.66 -5.95
C LEU A 119 -10.41 -8.56 -5.01
N GLU A 120 -10.01 -8.91 -3.79
CA GLU A 120 -9.14 -8.03 -3.01
C GLU A 120 -7.70 -8.28 -3.45
N SER A 121 -6.90 -7.22 -3.61
CA SER A 121 -5.53 -7.28 -4.11
C SER A 121 -4.63 -6.19 -3.50
N PRO A 122 -4.57 -5.99 -2.17
CA PRO A 122 -3.68 -5.00 -1.59
C PRO A 122 -2.22 -5.24 -1.95
N VAL A 123 -1.46 -4.15 -2.06
CA VAL A 123 -0.05 -4.18 -2.45
C VAL A 123 0.90 -3.93 -1.28
N THR A 124 2.12 -4.49 -1.32
CA THR A 124 3.12 -4.35 -0.27
C THR A 124 4.56 -4.41 -0.79
N GLY A 125 5.54 -3.91 -0.02
CA GLY A 125 6.95 -3.85 -0.44
C GLY A 125 7.48 -2.45 -0.79
N GLY A 126 6.77 -1.38 -0.39
CA GLY A 126 7.22 0.00 -0.51
C GLY A 126 6.82 0.71 -1.82
N ALA A 127 6.51 2.00 -1.73
CA ALA A 127 6.03 2.80 -2.87
C ALA A 127 7.07 2.95 -4.00
N HIS A 128 8.36 2.81 -3.70
CA HIS A 128 9.43 2.84 -4.69
C HIS A 128 9.31 1.68 -5.70
N LYS A 129 8.88 0.49 -5.27
CA LYS A 129 8.68 -0.68 -6.15
C LYS A 129 7.42 -0.62 -7.01
N SER A 130 6.46 0.25 -6.69
CA SER A 130 5.23 0.38 -7.50
C SER A 130 5.46 1.05 -8.86
N GLU A 131 6.56 1.79 -9.02
CA GLU A 131 6.91 2.47 -10.28
C GLU A 131 7.54 1.53 -11.30
N THR A 132 8.29 0.54 -10.81
CA THR A 132 8.95 -0.50 -11.60
C THR A 132 8.06 -1.71 -11.85
N GLY A 133 6.89 -1.79 -11.21
CA GLY A 133 6.00 -2.96 -11.28
C GLY A 133 6.49 -4.16 -10.48
N ASN A 134 7.42 -3.96 -9.54
CA ASN A 134 8.02 -5.03 -8.71
C ASN A 134 7.38 -5.15 -7.32
N ILE A 135 6.28 -4.43 -7.07
CA ILE A 135 5.57 -4.51 -5.79
C ILE A 135 4.95 -5.91 -5.62
N ALA A 136 4.91 -6.40 -4.37
CA ALA A 136 4.20 -7.63 -4.06
C ALA A 136 2.70 -7.38 -3.97
N ILE A 137 1.90 -8.38 -4.34
CA ILE A 137 0.43 -8.31 -4.34
C ILE A 137 -0.11 -9.51 -3.57
N PHE A 138 -1.00 -9.25 -2.61
CA PHE A 138 -1.76 -10.30 -1.95
C PHE A 138 -3.16 -10.33 -2.54
N ALA A 139 -3.55 -11.40 -3.22
CA ALA A 139 -4.82 -11.50 -3.92
C ALA A 139 -5.74 -12.55 -3.29
N ALA A 140 -6.97 -12.18 -2.97
CA ALA A 140 -7.97 -13.13 -2.46
C ALA A 140 -9.34 -12.90 -3.11
N GLY A 141 -10.10 -13.98 -3.26
CA GLY A 141 -11.37 -14.04 -3.97
C GLY A 141 -11.59 -15.41 -4.61
N LYS A 142 -12.63 -15.55 -5.43
CA LYS A 142 -12.86 -16.80 -6.18
C LYS A 142 -11.65 -17.08 -7.10
N ARG A 143 -11.22 -18.34 -7.20
CA ARG A 143 -10.09 -18.72 -8.06
C ARG A 143 -10.29 -18.29 -9.52
N LYS A 144 -11.53 -18.34 -10.02
CA LYS A 144 -11.92 -17.82 -11.35
C LYS A 144 -11.62 -16.32 -11.49
N SER A 145 -11.97 -15.51 -10.49
CA SER A 145 -11.75 -14.06 -10.51
C SER A 145 -10.26 -13.73 -10.41
N PHE A 146 -9.51 -14.49 -9.61
CA PHE A 146 -8.04 -14.40 -9.60
C PHE A 146 -7.44 -14.74 -10.96
N ALA A 147 -7.86 -15.84 -11.60
CA ALA A 147 -7.38 -16.21 -12.93
C ALA A 147 -7.69 -15.15 -14.00
N ARG A 148 -8.86 -14.50 -13.93
CA ARG A 148 -9.23 -13.37 -14.79
C ARG A 148 -8.35 -12.13 -14.53
N ALA A 149 -8.06 -11.83 -13.26
CA ALA A 149 -7.26 -10.68 -12.85
C ALA A 149 -5.75 -10.86 -13.09
N PHE A 150 -5.24 -12.09 -13.06
CA PHE A 150 -3.81 -12.37 -13.05
C PHE A 150 -3.02 -11.75 -14.21
N PRO A 151 -3.51 -11.74 -15.48
CA PRO A 151 -2.82 -11.04 -16.57
C PRO A 151 -2.61 -9.54 -16.31
N ILE A 152 -3.53 -8.89 -15.57
CA ILE A 152 -3.48 -7.48 -15.18
C ILE A 152 -2.57 -7.30 -13.96
N LEU A 153 -2.74 -8.13 -12.93
CA LEU A 153 -1.91 -8.08 -11.71
C LEU A 153 -0.43 -8.30 -12.03
N SER A 154 -0.13 -9.22 -12.96
CA SER A 154 1.24 -9.51 -13.42
C SER A 154 1.90 -8.38 -14.22
N GLU A 155 1.16 -7.33 -14.59
CA GLU A 155 1.77 -6.11 -15.15
C GLU A 155 2.14 -5.09 -14.08
N ILE A 156 1.48 -5.10 -12.92
CA ILE A 156 1.62 -4.05 -11.90
C ILE A 156 2.35 -4.51 -10.64
N GLY A 157 2.62 -5.81 -10.52
CA GLY A 157 3.39 -6.41 -9.45
C GLY A 157 4.13 -7.65 -9.91
N TYR A 158 5.12 -8.07 -9.12
CA TYR A 158 5.99 -9.19 -9.44
C TYR A 158 5.60 -10.44 -8.65
N GLU A 159 5.72 -10.42 -7.32
CA GLU A 159 5.36 -11.55 -6.47
C GLU A 159 3.89 -11.48 -6.08
N ILE A 160 3.08 -12.36 -6.66
CA ILE A 160 1.62 -12.36 -6.47
C ILE A 160 1.22 -13.60 -5.67
N LEU A 161 0.75 -13.38 -4.45
CA LEU A 161 0.33 -14.45 -3.54
C LEU A 161 -1.20 -14.61 -3.60
N TYR A 162 -1.69 -15.79 -3.98
CA TYR A 162 -3.12 -16.09 -3.86
C TYR A 162 -3.45 -16.53 -2.43
N CYS A 163 -4.15 -15.68 -1.69
CA CYS A 163 -4.48 -15.84 -0.28
C CYS A 163 -5.80 -16.61 -0.05
N GLY A 164 -6.44 -17.14 -1.09
CA GLY A 164 -7.71 -17.86 -0.94
C GLY A 164 -8.93 -16.94 -0.90
N LYS A 165 -9.76 -17.03 0.15
CA LYS A 165 -11.06 -16.34 0.22
C LYS A 165 -10.94 -14.85 0.58
N ILE A 166 -11.94 -14.06 0.19
CA ILE A 166 -12.06 -12.64 0.57
C ILE A 166 -11.91 -12.45 2.09
N GLY A 167 -11.11 -11.47 2.47
CA GLY A 167 -10.70 -11.11 3.82
C GLY A 167 -9.28 -11.57 4.14
N ASN A 168 -8.79 -12.65 3.53
CA ASN A 168 -7.47 -13.20 3.84
C ASN A 168 -6.34 -12.24 3.42
N ALA A 169 -6.41 -11.60 2.25
CA ALA A 169 -5.38 -10.67 1.81
C ALA A 169 -5.41 -9.37 2.64
N SER A 170 -6.60 -8.87 2.99
CA SER A 170 -6.75 -7.72 3.88
C SER A 170 -6.13 -7.98 5.27
N THR A 171 -6.44 -9.14 5.89
CA THR A 171 -5.86 -9.52 7.18
C THR A 171 -4.33 -9.68 7.11
N LEU A 172 -3.82 -10.37 6.08
CA LEU A 172 -2.38 -10.54 5.90
C LEU A 172 -1.68 -9.20 5.67
N LYS A 173 -2.26 -8.32 4.85
CA LYS A 173 -1.73 -6.97 4.60
C LYS A 173 -1.59 -6.19 5.91
N ILE A 174 -2.64 -6.17 6.74
CA ILE A 174 -2.63 -5.48 8.04
C ILE A 174 -1.54 -6.06 8.95
N ALA A 175 -1.37 -7.39 8.99
CA ALA A 175 -0.31 -8.02 9.77
C ALA A 175 1.11 -7.62 9.31
N THR A 176 1.37 -7.60 7.99
CA THR A 176 2.68 -7.19 7.47
C THR A 176 2.98 -5.71 7.70
N ASN A 177 1.98 -4.83 7.63
CA ASN A 177 2.16 -3.41 7.94
C ASN A 177 2.41 -3.16 9.44
N TYR A 178 1.79 -3.94 10.31
CA TYR A 178 2.10 -3.94 11.75
C TYR A 178 3.56 -4.33 12.00
N LEU A 179 4.05 -5.42 11.38
CA LEU A 179 5.46 -5.82 11.48
C LEU A 179 6.41 -4.74 10.98
N ALA A 180 6.11 -4.12 9.83
CA ALA A 180 6.91 -3.02 9.30
C ALA A 180 6.99 -1.84 10.29
N SER A 181 5.87 -1.51 10.94
CA SER A 181 5.81 -0.43 11.92
C SER A 181 6.60 -0.73 13.20
N ILE A 182 6.63 -2.00 13.64
CA ILE A 182 7.49 -2.43 14.76
C ILE A 182 8.95 -2.26 14.38
N HIS A 183 9.34 -2.81 13.23
CA HIS A 183 10.72 -2.72 12.76
C HIS A 183 11.19 -1.27 12.66
N LEU A 184 10.33 -0.34 12.20
CA LEU A 184 10.65 1.07 12.08
C LEU A 184 10.94 1.73 13.45
N LEU A 185 10.13 1.47 14.47
CA LEU A 185 10.40 2.01 15.80
C LEU A 185 11.64 1.38 16.43
N SER A 186 11.70 0.04 16.43
CA SER A 186 12.81 -0.69 17.06
C SER A 186 14.16 -0.45 16.37
N LEU A 187 14.18 -0.25 15.04
CA LEU A 187 15.42 0.13 14.36
C LEU A 187 15.87 1.54 14.74
N GLY A 188 14.92 2.46 14.97
CA GLY A 188 15.23 3.82 15.41
C GLY A 188 15.92 3.81 16.78
N GLU A 189 15.37 3.02 17.71
CA GLU A 189 15.97 2.77 19.03
C GLU A 189 17.36 2.14 18.93
N ALA A 190 17.51 1.07 18.12
CA ALA A 190 18.79 0.38 17.95
C ALA A 190 19.88 1.29 17.33
N LEU A 191 19.53 2.07 16.31
CA LEU A 191 20.44 3.04 15.70
C LEU A 191 20.80 4.17 16.68
N MET A 192 19.87 4.60 17.53
CA MET A 192 20.14 5.61 18.57
C MET A 192 21.15 5.10 19.60
N VAL A 193 21.01 3.85 20.06
CA VAL A 193 21.99 3.23 20.95
C VAL A 193 23.37 3.19 20.30
N CYS A 194 23.47 2.73 19.05
CA CYS A 194 24.73 2.71 18.30
C CYS A 194 25.34 4.11 18.19
N LYS A 195 24.51 5.12 17.85
CA LYS A 195 24.94 6.51 17.71
C LYS A 195 25.47 7.09 19.03
N LYS A 196 24.75 6.88 20.13
CA LYS A 196 25.13 7.37 21.47
C LYS A 196 26.37 6.67 22.01
N TYR A 197 26.58 5.40 21.68
CA TYR A 197 27.81 4.67 21.97
C TYR A 197 29.02 5.20 21.17
N GLY A 198 28.79 5.92 20.07
CA GLY A 198 29.83 6.47 19.21
C GLY A 198 30.17 5.60 17.99
N LEU A 199 29.37 4.56 17.71
CA LEU A 199 29.55 3.74 16.51
C LEU A 199 29.17 4.54 15.25
N ASP A 200 29.98 4.41 14.20
CA ASP A 200 29.64 4.94 12.89
C ASP A 200 28.34 4.31 12.36
N LEU A 201 27.38 5.15 11.96
CA LEU A 201 26.06 4.69 11.55
C LEU A 201 26.05 3.93 10.21
N LYS A 202 27.08 4.07 9.34
CA LYS A 202 27.20 3.17 8.17
C LYS A 202 27.59 1.78 8.61
N THR A 203 28.52 1.69 9.55
CA THR A 203 28.95 0.43 10.15
C THR A 203 27.77 -0.26 10.84
N ALA A 204 26.99 0.48 11.65
CA ALA A 204 25.76 -0.03 12.26
C ALA A 204 24.75 -0.52 11.21
N TYR A 205 24.54 0.27 10.15
CA TYR A 205 23.66 -0.10 9.04
C TYR A 205 24.08 -1.42 8.37
N GLN A 206 25.37 -1.57 8.03
CA GLN A 206 25.87 -2.80 7.41
C GLN A 206 25.81 -3.99 8.36
N GLY A 207 26.15 -3.79 9.63
CA GLY A 207 26.09 -4.83 10.66
C GLY A 207 24.68 -5.38 10.84
N ILE A 208 23.68 -4.52 10.97
CA ILE A 208 22.28 -4.95 11.09
C ILE A 208 21.82 -5.67 9.81
N LYS A 209 22.17 -5.14 8.62
CA LYS A 209 21.77 -5.69 7.31
C LYS A 209 22.17 -7.15 7.12
N ILE A 210 23.35 -7.56 7.60
CA ILE A 210 23.85 -8.94 7.44
C ILE A 210 23.52 -9.86 8.62
N SER A 211 22.77 -9.36 9.61
CA SER A 211 22.48 -10.08 10.86
C SER A 211 21.03 -10.58 10.91
N SER A 212 20.71 -11.36 11.95
CA SER A 212 19.33 -11.74 12.28
C SER A 212 18.45 -10.55 12.68
N GLY A 213 19.03 -9.37 12.92
CA GLY A 213 18.29 -8.13 13.15
C GLY A 213 17.83 -7.43 11.86
N ASN A 214 18.15 -7.97 10.69
CA ASN A 214 17.75 -7.37 9.42
C ASN A 214 16.24 -7.42 9.19
N SER A 215 15.74 -6.45 8.44
CA SER A 215 14.38 -6.42 7.92
C SER A 215 14.32 -5.62 6.63
N PHE A 216 13.26 -5.81 5.85
CA PHE A 216 12.98 -4.95 4.69
C PHE A 216 13.03 -3.45 5.05
N VAL A 217 12.50 -3.10 6.23
CA VAL A 217 12.45 -1.72 6.75
C VAL A 217 13.86 -1.20 7.02
N HIS A 218 14.75 -2.01 7.59
CA HIS A 218 16.14 -1.61 7.76
C HIS A 218 16.85 -1.36 6.43
N GLU A 219 16.67 -2.25 5.45
CA GLU A 219 17.30 -2.10 4.13
C GLU A 219 16.79 -0.90 3.32
N THR A 220 15.62 -0.36 3.68
CA THR A 220 14.96 0.74 2.98
C THR A 220 14.88 1.99 3.86
N GLU A 221 14.02 2.01 4.86
CA GLU A 221 13.67 3.16 5.67
C GLU A 221 14.87 3.73 6.44
N SER A 222 15.79 2.90 6.92
CA SER A 222 17.02 3.40 7.56
C SER A 222 17.85 4.27 6.61
N LYS A 223 17.82 4.01 5.29
CA LYS A 223 18.55 4.86 4.32
C LYS A 223 18.02 6.30 4.34
N VAL A 224 16.71 6.47 4.30
CA VAL A 224 16.09 7.81 4.26
C VAL A 224 16.05 8.48 5.64
N ILE A 225 16.07 7.72 6.73
CA ILE A 225 16.30 8.26 8.08
C ILE A 225 17.73 8.80 8.19
N LEU A 226 18.73 8.00 7.79
CA LEU A 226 20.14 8.35 7.87
C LEU A 226 20.53 9.52 6.95
N SER A 227 19.82 9.71 5.83
CA SER A 227 19.98 10.90 4.99
C SER A 227 19.22 12.13 5.52
N GLY A 228 18.29 11.94 6.46
CA GLY A 228 17.44 12.98 7.02
C GLY A 228 16.25 13.38 6.14
N SER A 229 15.99 12.68 5.03
CA SER A 229 14.85 12.97 4.17
C SER A 229 13.54 12.40 4.69
N TYR A 230 13.61 11.24 5.37
CA TYR A 230 12.47 10.42 5.79
C TYR A 230 11.51 10.05 4.64
N ASP A 231 11.91 10.21 3.37
CA ASP A 231 10.95 10.08 2.27
C ASP A 231 10.67 8.62 1.88
N VAL A 232 9.59 8.07 2.43
CA VAL A 232 9.06 6.74 2.08
C VAL A 232 7.77 6.79 1.24
N LYS A 233 7.28 8.00 0.94
CA LYS A 233 5.99 8.25 0.28
C LYS A 233 4.78 7.55 0.96
N PHE A 234 4.88 7.27 2.26
CA PHE A 234 3.80 6.69 3.07
C PHE A 234 3.60 7.53 4.34
N THR A 235 2.41 8.10 4.49
CA THR A 235 2.13 9.17 5.46
C THR A 235 1.72 8.65 6.84
N MET A 236 1.86 9.50 7.85
CA MET A 236 1.60 9.19 9.25
C MET A 236 0.14 8.80 9.51
N ASP A 237 -0.81 9.48 8.85
CA ASP A 237 -2.23 9.12 8.88
C ASP A 237 -2.51 7.69 8.36
N LEU A 238 -1.83 7.28 7.29
CA LEU A 238 -1.97 5.95 6.70
C LEU A 238 -1.40 4.85 7.61
N VAL A 239 -0.22 5.05 8.22
CA VAL A 239 0.31 4.10 9.22
C VAL A 239 -0.60 4.03 10.43
N CYS A 240 -1.06 5.17 10.96
CA CYS A 240 -1.96 5.18 12.11
C CYS A 240 -3.27 4.45 11.81
N LYS A 241 -3.81 4.58 10.58
CA LYS A 241 -4.96 3.81 10.11
C LYS A 241 -4.66 2.31 10.15
N ASP A 242 -3.55 1.86 9.57
CA ASP A 242 -3.21 0.44 9.53
C ASP A 242 -2.97 -0.16 10.93
N LEU A 243 -2.29 0.56 11.82
CA LEU A 243 -2.11 0.15 13.21
C LEU A 243 -3.44 0.11 13.98
N SER A 244 -4.35 1.03 13.68
CA SER A 244 -5.71 1.01 14.25
C SER A 244 -6.48 -0.22 13.78
N LEU A 245 -6.39 -0.59 12.51
CA LEU A 245 -7.00 -1.81 11.96
C LEU A 245 -6.42 -3.06 12.63
N PHE A 246 -5.09 -3.15 12.78
CA PHE A 246 -4.46 -4.27 13.47
C PHE A 246 -4.93 -4.38 14.93
N ASN A 247 -4.97 -3.26 15.66
CA ASN A 247 -5.45 -3.23 17.05
C ASN A 247 -6.95 -3.56 17.18
N GLN A 248 -7.76 -3.30 16.15
CA GLN A 248 -9.15 -3.76 16.11
C GLN A 248 -9.25 -5.27 15.92
N LEU A 249 -8.40 -5.85 15.05
CA LEU A 249 -8.32 -7.30 14.87
C LEU A 249 -7.92 -8.02 16.16
N THR A 250 -6.93 -7.50 16.89
CA THR A 250 -6.51 -8.12 18.16
C THR A 250 -7.66 -8.17 19.16
N LYS A 251 -8.42 -7.06 19.31
CA LYS A 251 -9.61 -7.03 20.16
C LYS A 251 -10.70 -7.99 19.69
N LYS A 252 -11.01 -7.98 18.39
CA LYS A 252 -12.06 -8.82 17.80
C LYS A 252 -11.81 -10.32 18.03
N TYR A 253 -10.57 -10.75 17.89
CA TYR A 253 -10.19 -12.16 18.07
C TYR A 253 -9.66 -12.47 19.47
N ASN A 254 -9.86 -11.57 20.45
CA ASN A 254 -9.42 -11.73 21.83
C ASN A 254 -7.92 -12.06 21.98
N ILE A 255 -7.07 -11.47 21.13
CA ILE A 255 -5.61 -11.63 21.17
C ILE A 255 -5.03 -10.59 22.14
N PRO A 256 -4.37 -10.99 23.24
CA PRO A 256 -3.82 -10.08 24.25
C PRO A 256 -2.50 -9.44 23.77
N SER A 257 -2.53 -8.66 22.70
CA SER A 257 -1.35 -7.98 22.15
C SER A 257 -0.91 -6.82 23.03
N LYS A 258 0.30 -6.93 23.60
CA LYS A 258 0.92 -5.88 24.43
C LYS A 258 1.60 -4.79 23.60
N ILE A 259 2.17 -5.18 22.45
CA ILE A 259 3.01 -4.30 21.61
C ILE A 259 2.14 -3.38 20.74
N SER A 260 1.04 -3.90 20.17
CA SER A 260 0.18 -3.10 19.27
C SER A 260 -0.40 -1.82 19.89
N PRO A 261 -0.94 -1.82 21.12
CA PRO A 261 -1.43 -0.59 21.73
C PRO A 261 -0.34 0.44 21.97
N LEU A 262 0.87 -0.01 22.34
CA LEU A 262 2.03 0.87 22.54
C LEU A 262 2.48 1.51 21.22
N LEU A 263 2.60 0.72 20.15
CA LEU A 263 2.88 1.23 18.81
C LEU A 263 1.88 2.32 18.39
N LEU A 264 0.58 2.01 18.52
CA LEU A 264 -0.47 2.94 18.12
C LEU A 264 -0.41 4.24 18.94
N LYS A 265 -0.05 4.17 20.22
CA LYS A 265 0.17 5.36 21.06
C LYS A 265 1.30 6.23 20.50
N ILE A 266 2.48 5.64 20.29
CA ILE A 266 3.68 6.35 19.81
C ILE A 266 3.41 6.99 18.43
N PHE A 267 2.82 6.24 17.49
CA PHE A 267 2.49 6.78 16.18
C PHE A 267 1.45 7.92 16.22
N ASN A 268 0.47 7.87 17.14
CA ASN A 268 -0.45 8.99 17.33
C ASN A 268 0.24 10.22 17.95
N GLU A 269 1.22 10.04 18.83
CA GLU A 269 2.06 11.14 19.34
C GLU A 269 2.86 11.78 18.21
N GLY A 270 3.50 10.96 17.36
CA GLY A 270 4.21 11.43 16.17
C GLY A 270 3.31 12.17 15.19
N LYS A 271 2.11 11.64 14.95
CA LYS A 271 1.08 12.30 14.14
C LYS A 271 0.65 13.64 14.72
N LYS A 272 0.46 13.74 16.04
CA LYS A 272 0.13 15.00 16.72
C LYS A 272 1.26 16.03 16.61
N LYS A 273 2.51 15.59 16.72
CA LYS A 273 3.69 16.47 16.72
C LYS A 273 4.09 16.93 15.32
N PHE A 274 4.07 16.04 14.32
CA PHE A 274 4.56 16.33 12.98
C PHE A 274 3.44 16.59 11.97
N GLY A 275 2.25 16.03 12.18
CA GLY A 275 1.09 16.21 11.32
C GLY A 275 0.75 14.95 10.49
N ASP A 276 -0.49 14.89 10.02
CA ASP A 276 -1.05 13.72 9.32
C ASP A 276 -0.31 13.34 8.03
N ARG A 277 0.14 14.35 7.29
CA ARG A 277 0.71 14.21 5.93
C ARG A 277 2.23 14.05 5.90
N GLU A 278 2.86 14.04 7.07
CA GLU A 278 4.28 13.76 7.20
C GLU A 278 4.60 12.30 6.90
N TRP A 279 5.84 12.02 6.51
CA TRP A 279 6.26 10.65 6.25
C TRP A 279 6.35 9.85 7.54
N SER A 280 5.86 8.62 7.49
CA SER A 280 5.75 7.73 8.65
C SER A 280 7.09 7.45 9.33
N THR A 281 8.19 7.35 8.58
CA THR A 281 9.57 7.23 9.08
C THR A 281 10.02 8.37 9.96
N LYS A 282 9.41 9.56 9.82
CA LYS A 282 9.64 10.70 10.72
C LYS A 282 9.22 10.39 12.16
N ILE A 283 8.55 9.27 12.42
CA ILE A 283 8.31 8.79 13.78
C ILE A 283 9.61 8.62 14.58
N VAL A 284 10.70 8.21 13.93
CA VAL A 284 12.02 8.08 14.57
C VAL A 284 12.55 9.42 15.07
N LYS A 285 12.10 10.54 14.46
CA LYS A 285 12.45 11.88 14.89
C LYS A 285 11.90 12.23 16.28
N LEU A 286 10.87 11.55 16.77
CA LEU A 286 10.47 11.69 18.19
C LEU A 286 11.64 11.37 19.11
N LEU A 287 12.29 10.23 18.91
CA LEU A 287 13.41 9.78 19.71
C LEU A 287 14.66 10.64 19.49
N GLU A 288 14.91 11.07 18.25
CA GLU A 288 16.02 12.02 17.96
C GLU A 288 15.86 13.31 18.75
N ASP A 289 14.64 13.87 18.78
CA ASP A 289 14.35 15.10 19.50
C ASP A 289 14.46 14.90 21.02
N GLU A 290 13.96 13.77 21.56
CA GLU A 290 14.09 13.42 22.99
C GLU A 290 15.55 13.22 23.42
N CYS A 291 16.36 12.63 22.56
CA CYS A 291 17.78 12.41 22.80
C CYS A 291 18.65 13.63 22.49
N ASN A 292 18.09 14.70 21.91
CA ASN A 292 18.81 15.82 21.31
C ASN A 292 19.96 15.33 20.41
N THR A 293 19.70 14.36 19.54
CA THR A 293 20.70 13.71 18.68
C THR A 293 20.05 13.18 17.43
N ASP A 294 20.51 13.66 16.27
CA ASP A 294 20.02 13.15 14.99
C ASP A 294 20.80 11.91 14.51
N LEU A 295 20.08 10.97 13.93
CA LEU A 295 20.58 9.82 13.18
C LEU A 295 20.92 10.27 11.74
N ARG A 296 22.05 10.98 11.56
CA ARG A 296 22.56 11.38 10.24
C ARG A 296 23.84 10.67 9.88
N SER A 297 23.94 10.26 8.62
CA SER A 297 25.16 9.72 8.01
C SER A 297 25.22 10.06 6.52
N LYS A 298 26.42 10.43 6.03
CA LYS A 298 26.64 10.80 4.62
C LYS A 298 26.51 9.58 3.70
N GLY A 299 26.12 9.78 2.44
CA GLY A 299 26.14 8.72 1.42
C GLY A 299 24.91 7.81 1.41
N PHE A 300 23.88 8.14 2.18
CA PHE A 300 22.55 7.53 2.03
C PHE A 300 21.65 8.37 1.12
N PRO A 301 20.77 7.74 0.33
CA PRO A 301 19.91 8.43 -0.63
C PRO A 301 18.81 9.26 0.06
N LEU A 302 18.39 10.35 -0.59
CA LEU A 302 17.24 11.16 -0.17
C LEU A 302 15.91 10.52 -0.55
N GLU A 303 15.87 9.72 -1.62
CA GLU A 303 14.68 9.00 -2.04
C GLU A 303 15.03 7.54 -2.32
N LEU A 304 14.10 6.64 -1.97
CA LEU A 304 14.23 5.23 -2.31
C LEU A 304 13.98 5.02 -3.80
N LYS A 305 14.86 4.25 -4.44
CA LYS A 305 14.70 3.79 -5.82
C LYS A 305 14.69 2.27 -5.85
N ASP A 306 13.95 1.73 -6.80
CA ASP A 306 14.02 0.32 -7.16
C ASP A 306 14.83 0.22 -8.45
N ASP A 307 16.02 -0.38 -8.37
CA ASP A 307 16.90 -0.57 -9.52
C ASP A 307 16.70 -1.94 -10.18
N GLU A 308 15.80 -2.76 -9.63
CA GLU A 308 15.44 -4.05 -10.22
C GLU A 308 14.67 -3.85 -11.54
N PRO A 309 15.02 -4.59 -12.61
CA PRO A 309 14.30 -4.50 -13.86
C PRO A 309 12.86 -4.97 -13.68
N ARG A 310 11.94 -4.31 -14.39
CA ARG A 310 10.53 -4.73 -14.44
C ARG A 310 10.43 -6.15 -14.97
N LYS A 311 9.73 -7.02 -14.23
CA LYS A 311 9.46 -8.41 -14.62
C LYS A 311 7.95 -8.64 -14.70
N LYS A 312 7.55 -9.59 -15.54
CA LYS A 312 6.17 -10.07 -15.55
C LYS A 312 5.91 -10.82 -14.25
N GLY A 313 4.84 -10.45 -13.54
CA GLY A 313 4.52 -11.05 -12.26
C GLY A 313 4.19 -12.54 -12.34
N ILE A 314 4.54 -13.23 -11.27
CA ILE A 314 4.39 -14.66 -11.09
C ILE A 314 3.48 -14.94 -9.89
N GLU A 315 2.70 -16.01 -9.99
CA GLU A 315 1.98 -16.54 -8.84
C GLU A 315 2.96 -17.31 -7.95
N ILE A 316 3.03 -16.94 -6.67
CA ILE A 316 3.78 -17.69 -5.67
C ILE A 316 3.02 -18.99 -5.39
N LYS A 317 3.70 -20.12 -5.57
CA LYS A 317 3.17 -21.46 -5.28
C LYS A 317 3.88 -22.03 -4.06
N PHE A 318 3.11 -22.55 -3.10
CA PHE A 318 3.56 -23.19 -1.89
C PHE A 318 2.53 -24.22 -1.43
#